data_AF-A0AAF0RYS1-F1
#
_entry.id   AF-A0AAF0RYS1-F1
#
_cell.length_a   1.000
_cell.length_b   1.000
_cell.length_c   1.000
_cell.angle_alpha   90.00
_cell.angle_beta   90.00
_cell.angle_gamma   90.00
#
_symmetry.space_group_name_H-M   'P 1'
#
loop_
_entity.id
_entity.type
_entity.pdbx_description
1 polymer ?
#
loop_
_entity_poly.entity_id
_entity_poly.type
_entity_poly.pdbx_seq_one_letter_code
_entity_poly.pdbx_strand_id
1 'polypeptide(L)'
;METGDGWLAVRVRSDVTEAVGRHEVLTPVLGSEQFTLTDEQGHTLSSGLVQSSSGPLLGVIDITFDEVGDFKLDGTLRLQSASADVRFTITE
;
A
#
# COMPACT_ATOMS: atom_id res chain seq x y z
N MET A 1 8.09 4.27 4.68
CA MET A 1 8.10 4.54 3.23
C MET A 1 9.53 4.60 2.81
N GLU A 2 9.86 4.01 1.67
CA GLU A 2 11.18 4.03 1.06
C GLU A 2 11.02 4.41 -0.41
N THR A 3 11.89 5.29 -0.90
CA THR A 3 11.92 5.75 -2.29
C THR A 3 13.28 5.37 -2.87
N GLY A 4 13.32 4.83 -4.08
CA GLY A 4 14.55 4.47 -4.79
C GLY A 4 14.41 4.73 -6.30
N ASP A 5 15.50 4.49 -7.06
CA ASP A 5 15.57 4.71 -8.52
C ASP A 5 14.38 4.06 -9.26
N GLY A 6 13.30 4.82 -9.50
CA GLY A 6 12.15 4.33 -10.26
C GLY A 6 11.05 3.62 -9.45
N TRP A 7 11.04 3.68 -8.12
CA TRP A 7 10.01 3.01 -7.33
C TRP A 7 9.73 3.63 -5.96
N LEU A 8 8.49 3.42 -5.48
CA LEU A 8 8.04 3.77 -4.14
C LEU A 8 7.56 2.50 -3.42
N ALA A 9 8.15 2.21 -2.25
CA ALA A 9 7.62 1.19 -1.35
C ALA A 9 6.91 1.82 -0.15
N VAL A 10 5.67 1.39 0.05
CA VAL A 10 4.86 1.74 1.22
C VAL A 10 4.62 0.49 2.06
N ARG A 11 5.06 0.57 3.32
CA ARG A 11 4.77 -0.44 4.33
C ARG A 11 3.56 -0.02 5.15
N VAL A 12 2.52 -0.84 5.14
CA VAL A 12 1.28 -0.63 5.90
C VAL A 12 1.14 -1.74 6.93
N ARG A 13 0.59 -1.41 8.11
CA ARG A 13 0.25 -2.40 9.12
C ARG A 13 -1.27 -2.56 9.20
N SER A 14 -1.74 -3.79 9.10
CA SER A 14 -3.11 -4.19 9.40
C SER A 14 -3.17 -4.70 10.83
N ASP A 15 -3.98 -4.05 11.66
CA ASP A 15 -4.29 -4.55 13.01
C ASP A 15 -5.53 -5.46 13.01
N VAL A 16 -6.16 -5.64 11.84
CA VAL A 16 -7.33 -6.51 11.64
C VAL A 16 -6.94 -7.70 10.77
N THR A 17 -7.36 -8.89 11.20
CA THR A 17 -7.24 -10.15 10.45
C THR A 17 -8.61 -10.77 10.23
N GLU A 18 -8.79 -11.42 9.10
CA GLU A 18 -9.97 -12.23 8.79
C GLU A 18 -9.59 -13.71 8.68
N ALA A 19 -10.52 -14.61 9.01
CA ALA A 19 -10.33 -16.04 8.86
C ALA A 19 -10.68 -16.45 7.43
N VAL A 20 -9.73 -17.02 6.69
CA VAL A 20 -9.92 -17.44 5.30
C VAL A 20 -9.84 -18.97 5.18
N GLY A 21 -10.83 -19.53 4.48
CA GLY A 21 -10.90 -20.95 4.16
C GLY A 21 -11.41 -21.85 5.28
N ARG A 22 -11.48 -23.17 5.01
CA ARG A 22 -12.04 -24.17 5.95
C ARG A 22 -11.19 -24.45 7.18
N HIS A 23 -9.93 -24.00 7.19
CA HIS A 23 -8.98 -24.20 8.29
C HIS A 23 -8.73 -22.92 9.09
N GLU A 24 -9.54 -21.86 8.88
CA GLU A 24 -9.49 -20.59 9.62
C GLU A 24 -8.09 -20.00 9.73
N VAL A 25 -7.39 -19.91 8.59
CA VAL A 25 -6.10 -19.20 8.56
C VAL A 25 -6.38 -17.72 8.69
N LEU A 26 -5.86 -17.10 9.75
CA LEU A 26 -5.95 -15.65 9.94
C LEU A 26 -5.03 -14.95 8.94
N THR A 27 -5.62 -14.17 8.04
CA THR A 27 -4.90 -13.32 7.09
C THR A 27 -5.22 -11.86 7.35
N PRO A 28 -4.27 -10.94 7.15
CA PRO A 28 -4.55 -9.51 7.24
C PRO A 28 -5.60 -9.12 6.19
N VAL A 29 -6.61 -8.34 6.60
CA VAL A 29 -7.66 -7.85 5.67
C VAL A 29 -7.04 -7.11 4.48
N LEU A 30 -6.06 -6.25 4.77
CA LEU A 30 -5.34 -5.48 3.75
C LEU A 30 -4.53 -6.37 2.77
N GLY A 31 -4.25 -7.63 3.11
CA GLY A 31 -3.38 -8.51 2.30
C GLY A 31 -4.01 -9.01 1.00
N SER A 32 -5.33 -8.90 0.86
CA SER A 32 -6.09 -9.32 -0.31
C SER A 32 -6.58 -8.13 -1.16
N GLU A 33 -6.26 -6.90 -0.75
CA GLU A 33 -6.78 -5.69 -1.37
C GLU A 33 -5.89 -5.16 -2.49
N GLN A 34 -6.53 -4.46 -3.43
CA GLN A 34 -5.82 -3.65 -4.41
C GLN A 34 -5.64 -2.23 -3.86
N PHE A 35 -4.42 -1.73 -3.98
CA PHE A 35 -4.10 -0.38 -3.54
C PHE A 35 -3.94 0.56 -4.73
N THR A 36 -4.49 1.76 -4.60
CA THR A 36 -4.36 2.85 -5.56
C THR A 36 -3.59 3.99 -4.92
N LEU A 37 -2.58 4.50 -5.62
CA LEU A 37 -1.86 5.70 -5.25
C LEU A 37 -2.35 6.86 -6.09
N THR A 38 -2.76 7.94 -5.43
CA THR A 38 -3.31 9.15 -6.05
C THR A 38 -2.53 10.39 -5.63
N ASP A 39 -2.51 11.41 -6.48
CA ASP A 39 -2.05 12.75 -6.13
C ASP A 39 -3.09 13.51 -5.28
N GLU A 40 -2.75 14.73 -4.85
CA GLU A 40 -3.66 15.60 -4.10
C GLU A 40 -4.94 15.97 -4.87
N GLN A 41 -4.89 15.94 -6.20
CA GLN A 41 -6.00 16.24 -7.09
C GLN A 41 -6.92 15.03 -7.32
N GLY A 42 -6.51 13.85 -6.83
CA GLY A 42 -7.22 12.58 -6.95
C GLY A 42 -6.93 11.83 -8.25
N HIS A 43 -5.91 12.23 -9.02
CA HIS A 43 -5.49 11.48 -10.19
C HIS A 43 -4.78 10.21 -9.76
N THR A 44 -5.20 9.07 -10.32
CA THR A 44 -4.50 7.80 -10.13
C THR A 44 -3.14 7.85 -10.79
N LEU A 45 -2.10 7.79 -9.96
CA LEU A 45 -0.72 7.74 -10.41
C LEU A 45 -0.29 6.29 -10.66
N SER A 46 -0.67 5.36 -9.78
CA SER A 46 -0.34 3.94 -9.91
C SER A 46 -1.30 3.04 -9.13
N SER A 47 -1.34 1.76 -9.47
CA SER A 47 -2.07 0.73 -8.73
C SER A 47 -1.13 -0.41 -8.39
N GLY A 48 -0.99 -0.72 -7.09
CA GLY A 48 -0.12 -1.75 -6.57
C GLY A 48 -0.93 -2.93 -6.04
N LEU A 49 -0.41 -4.14 -6.27
CA LEU A 49 -0.87 -5.33 -5.56
C LEU A 49 0.04 -5.56 -4.35
N VAL A 50 -0.52 -6.13 -3.29
CA VAL A 50 0.26 -6.58 -2.13
C VAL A 50 1.28 -7.62 -2.58
N GLN A 51 2.57 -7.34 -2.37
CA GLN A 51 3.65 -8.23 -2.80
C GLN A 51 4.10 -9.19 -1.69
N SER A 52 4.02 -8.75 -0.44
CA SER A 52 4.47 -9.53 0.71
C SER A 52 3.68 -9.16 1.95
N SER A 53 3.47 -10.16 2.80
CA SER A 53 2.87 -10.04 4.12
C SER A 53 3.78 -10.74 5.13
N SER A 54 4.14 -10.02 6.20
CA SER A 54 5.14 -10.47 7.18
C SER A 54 4.79 -9.98 8.60
N GLY A 55 5.61 -10.35 9.59
CA GLY A 55 5.45 -9.94 10.99
C GLY A 55 4.50 -10.83 11.81
N PRO A 56 4.30 -10.51 13.11
CA PRO A 56 3.36 -11.24 13.96
C PRO A 56 1.96 -11.16 13.35
N LEU A 57 1.31 -12.30 13.18
CA LEU A 57 -0.02 -12.41 12.56
C LEU A 57 -0.09 -11.92 11.11
N LEU A 58 1.04 -11.91 10.38
CA LEU A 58 1.11 -11.48 8.98
C LEU A 58 0.74 -9.98 8.77
N GLY A 59 0.56 -9.22 9.84
CA GLY A 59 -0.07 -7.88 9.80
C GLY A 59 0.76 -6.76 9.16
N VAL A 60 1.96 -7.02 8.65
CA VAL A 60 2.77 -6.02 7.93
C VAL A 60 2.76 -6.32 6.44
N ILE A 61 2.36 -5.35 5.64
CA ILE A 61 2.18 -5.46 4.20
C ILE A 61 3.10 -4.49 3.48
N ASP A 62 3.85 -5.00 2.52
CA ASP A 62 4.70 -4.22 1.65
C ASP A 62 4.05 -4.08 0.27
N ILE A 63 3.89 -2.83 -0.16
CA ILE A 63 3.29 -2.45 -1.44
C ILE A 63 4.33 -1.64 -2.20
N THR A 64 4.68 -2.07 -3.40
CA THR A 64 5.60 -1.34 -4.28
C THR A 64 4.83 -0.81 -5.48
N PHE A 65 5.11 0.45 -5.82
CA PHE A 65 4.59 1.12 -7.00
C PHE A 65 5.78 1.39 -7.92
N ASP A 66 5.73 0.82 -9.13
CA ASP A 66 6.66 1.18 -10.19
C ASP A 66 6.37 2.62 -10.63
N GLU A 67 7.43 3.39 -10.83
CA GLU A 67 7.35 4.75 -11.32
C GLU A 67 7.05 4.73 -12.83
N VAL A 68 5.76 4.84 -13.20
CA VAL A 68 5.34 4.90 -14.61
C VAL A 68 5.22 6.37 -15.04
N GLY A 69 6.36 6.99 -15.38
CA GLY A 69 6.43 8.38 -15.89
C GLY A 69 7.10 9.37 -14.93
N ASP A 70 6.99 10.68 -15.20
CA ASP A 70 7.44 11.80 -14.33
C ASP A 70 6.61 11.84 -13.03
N PHE A 71 6.72 10.80 -12.22
CA PHE A 71 6.18 10.74 -10.87
C PHE A 71 7.00 11.73 -10.05
N LYS A 72 6.58 12.98 -10.03
CA LYS A 72 7.11 13.89 -9.02
C LYS A 72 6.58 13.39 -7.70
N LEU A 73 7.43 12.71 -6.95
CA LEU A 73 7.23 12.39 -5.53
C LEU A 73 7.31 13.68 -4.69
N ASP A 74 6.89 14.83 -5.22
CA ASP A 74 6.78 16.09 -4.48
C ASP A 74 5.31 16.30 -4.06
N GLY A 75 5.12 16.61 -2.78
CA GLY A 75 3.80 16.97 -2.26
C GLY A 75 3.01 15.81 -1.64
N THR A 76 1.69 15.98 -1.56
CA THR A 76 0.80 15.10 -0.81
C THR A 76 0.25 14.00 -1.70
N LEU A 77 0.53 12.76 -1.31
CA LEU A 77 0.00 11.56 -1.93
C LEU A 77 -1.03 10.89 -1.02
N ARG A 78 -1.92 10.13 -1.64
CA ARG A 78 -2.94 9.34 -0.95
C ARG A 78 -2.94 7.90 -1.45
N LEU A 79 -2.70 6.98 -0.53
CA LEU A 79 -2.81 5.54 -0.72
C LEU A 79 -4.19 5.07 -0.26
N GLN A 80 -4.93 4.42 -1.16
CA GLN A 80 -6.30 4.00 -0.92
C GLN A 80 -6.53 2.54 -1.28
N SER A 81 -7.42 1.90 -0.53
CA SER A 81 -7.94 0.54 -0.75
C SER A 81 -9.36 0.48 -0.21
N ALA A 82 -9.97 -0.71 -0.15
CA ALA A 82 -11.31 -0.84 0.41
C ALA A 82 -11.32 -0.57 1.93
N SER A 83 -10.24 -0.94 2.63
CA SER A 83 -10.15 -0.86 4.08
C SER A 83 -9.13 0.15 4.61
N ALA A 84 -8.32 0.79 3.75
CA ALA A 84 -7.36 1.80 4.16
C ALA A 84 -7.41 3.08 3.31
N ASP A 85 -7.23 4.22 3.99
CA ASP A 85 -7.07 5.54 3.40
C ASP A 85 -5.96 6.29 4.15
N VAL A 86 -4.80 6.41 3.51
CA VAL A 86 -3.61 7.00 4.12
C VAL A 86 -3.16 8.18 3.27
N ARG A 87 -2.94 9.33 3.90
CA ARG A 87 -2.34 10.51 3.28
C ARG A 87 -0.94 10.72 3.83
N PHE A 88 0.02 10.99 2.96
CA PHE A 88 1.39 11.30 3.34
C PHE A 88 1.98 12.35 2.41
N THR A 89 2.81 13.20 2.96
CA THR A 89 3.53 14.23 2.20
C THR A 89 4.97 13.79 2.05
N ILE A 90 5.49 13.83 0.83
CA ILE A 90 6.89 13.62 0.55
C ILE A 90 7.54 15.00 0.41
N THR A 91 8.52 15.26 1.28
CA THR A 91 9.36 16.45 1.24
C THR A 91 10.77 15.99 0.90
N GLU A 92 11.31 16.43 -0.24
CA GLU A 92 12.74 16.30 -0.55
C GLU A 92 13.63 17.01 0.50
#